data_AF-A0A7D5P6C6-F1
#
_entry.id   AF-A0A7D5P6C6-F1
#
_cell.length_a   1.000
_cell.length_b   1.000
_cell.length_c   1.000
_cell.angle_alpha   90.00
_cell.angle_beta   90.00
_cell.angle_gamma   90.00
#
_symmetry.space_group_name_H-M   'P 1'
#
loop_
_entity.id
_entity.type
_entity.pdbx_description
1 polymer ?
#
loop_
_entity_poly.entity_id
_entity_poly.type
_entity_poly.pdbx_seq_one_letter_code
_entity_poly.pdbx_strand_id
1 'polypeptide(L)'
;MLKRARDSLFDVVVFWKLDRFCRSLVDLVKTEEELDKLGVGLHSVTEFLDTTNPVGRFNFRNLASAAELESDLTSQRVKLGMYGLARERKWPNDRPPLGYEKNDDGTLCVDETEKELVRLIFDLYIQERSMPQVSFLLNRRGKTTKRGDSWCRQSVGKVLRNELYIGHYQIADFQATVEEYQILPDAVFDEATAIRFRFKHAQTGMDSSRKQSKAERIINEYRAHQNGDLS
;
A
#
# COMPACT_ATOMS: atom_id res chain seq x y z
N MET A 1 -6.19 28.32 -2.69
CA MET A 1 -5.02 29.05 -2.15
C MET A 1 -3.82 28.83 -3.06
N LEU A 2 -3.25 27.62 -3.16
CA LEU A 2 -2.10 27.30 -4.03
C LEU A 2 -2.24 27.73 -5.50
N LYS A 3 -3.43 27.58 -6.12
CA LYS A 3 -3.66 28.09 -7.50
C LYS A 3 -3.40 29.60 -7.61
N ARG A 4 -3.91 30.38 -6.66
CA ARG A 4 -3.73 31.84 -6.61
C ARG A 4 -2.29 32.23 -6.26
N ALA A 5 -1.55 31.39 -5.53
CA ALA A 5 -0.11 31.58 -5.29
C ALA A 5 0.69 31.41 -6.59
N ARG A 6 0.35 30.42 -7.43
CA ARG A 6 0.98 30.20 -8.74
C ARG A 6 0.72 31.34 -9.71
N ASP A 7 -0.45 31.97 -9.59
CA ASP A 7 -0.82 33.16 -10.35
C ASP A 7 -0.18 34.45 -9.76
N SER A 8 0.71 34.33 -8.76
CA SER A 8 1.40 35.43 -8.06
C SER A 8 0.47 36.54 -7.56
N LEU A 9 -0.71 36.16 -7.06
CA LEU A 9 -1.72 37.12 -6.59
C LEU A 9 -1.48 37.62 -5.15
N PHE A 10 -0.50 37.06 -4.44
CA PHE A 10 -0.11 37.44 -3.08
C PHE A 10 1.27 36.87 -2.73
N ASP A 11 1.98 37.56 -1.82
CA ASP A 11 3.33 37.19 -1.38
C ASP A 11 3.34 36.54 0.01
N VAL A 12 2.26 36.67 0.79
CA VAL A 12 2.17 36.12 2.15
C VAL A 12 0.77 35.58 2.40
N VAL A 13 0.70 34.37 2.97
CA VAL A 13 -0.53 33.83 3.56
C VAL A 13 -0.53 34.13 5.05
N VAL A 14 -1.51 34.91 5.49
CA VAL A 14 -1.75 35.20 6.90
C VAL A 14 -2.88 34.32 7.41
N PHE A 15 -2.67 33.63 8.52
CA PHE A 15 -3.68 32.80 9.17
C PHE A 15 -3.68 32.99 10.70
N TRP A 16 -4.81 32.69 11.35
CA TRP A 16 -4.98 33.00 12.76
C TRP A 16 -4.24 32.01 13.69
N LYS A 17 -4.39 30.71 13.45
CA LYS A 17 -3.84 29.60 14.23
C LYS A 17 -3.56 28.40 13.32
N LEU A 18 -2.54 27.60 13.67
CA LEU A 18 -2.14 26.40 12.92
C LEU A 18 -3.26 25.37 12.80
N ASP A 19 -3.99 25.11 13.88
CA ASP A 19 -5.08 24.12 13.92
C ASP A 19 -6.26 24.45 12.97
N ARG A 20 -6.38 25.71 12.55
CA ARG A 20 -7.37 26.18 11.57
C ARG A 20 -6.84 26.23 10.14
N PHE A 21 -5.53 26.20 9.96
CA PHE A 21 -4.89 26.27 8.64
C PHE A 21 -4.54 24.89 8.09
N CYS A 22 -4.05 23.99 8.94
CA CYS A 22 -3.63 22.63 8.56
C CYS A 22 -4.17 21.58 9.54
N ARG A 23 -4.48 20.37 9.03
CA ARG A 23 -4.92 19.23 9.86
C ARG A 23 -3.76 18.46 10.48
N SER A 24 -2.55 18.63 9.95
CA SER A 24 -1.33 18.06 10.49
C SER A 24 -0.15 18.99 10.19
N LEU A 25 0.87 18.96 11.07
CA LEU A 25 2.12 19.69 10.86
C LEU A 25 2.86 19.17 9.61
N VAL A 26 2.70 17.89 9.24
CA VAL A 26 3.23 17.33 7.99
C VAL A 26 2.60 18.01 6.76
N ASP A 27 1.29 18.24 6.78
CA ASP A 27 0.61 18.93 5.68
C ASP A 27 1.01 20.41 5.60
N LEU A 28 1.27 21.03 6.75
CA LEU A 28 1.80 22.39 6.81
C LEU A 28 3.18 22.49 6.17
N VAL A 29 4.10 21.57 6.51
CA VAL A 29 5.46 21.54 5.93
C VAL A 29 5.39 21.41 4.41
N LYS A 30 4.59 20.48 3.89
CA LYS A 30 4.39 20.34 2.43
C LYS A 30 3.82 21.60 1.79
N THR A 31 2.83 22.21 2.45
CA THR A 31 2.21 23.44 1.95
C THR A 31 3.21 24.60 1.96
N GLU A 32 4.03 24.71 2.99
CA GLU A 32 5.07 25.72 3.10
C GLU A 32 6.16 25.49 2.04
N GLU A 33 6.62 24.26 1.82
CA GLU A 33 7.58 23.95 0.75
C GLU A 33 7.06 24.30 -0.65
N GLU A 34 5.76 24.10 -0.91
CA GLU A 34 5.14 24.51 -2.17
C GLU A 34 5.03 26.03 -2.29
N LEU A 35 4.73 26.74 -1.19
CA LEU A 35 4.60 28.19 -1.18
C LEU A 35 5.98 28.88 -1.26
N ASP A 36 7.00 28.38 -0.57
CA ASP A 36 8.37 28.89 -0.60
C ASP A 36 8.96 28.81 -2.01
N LYS A 37 8.71 27.71 -2.74
CA LYS A 37 9.06 27.58 -4.16
C LYS A 37 8.41 28.63 -5.06
N LEU A 38 7.28 29.19 -4.64
CA LEU A 38 6.55 30.25 -5.33
C LEU A 38 6.91 31.64 -4.79
N GLY A 39 7.86 31.74 -3.85
CA GLY A 39 8.23 33.00 -3.18
C GLY A 39 7.19 33.50 -2.17
N VAL A 40 6.28 32.63 -1.72
CA VAL A 40 5.17 32.98 -0.85
C VAL A 40 5.45 32.55 0.60
N GLY A 41 5.40 33.50 1.53
CA GLY A 41 5.61 33.26 2.95
C GLY A 41 4.33 32.84 3.70
N LEU A 42 4.51 32.26 4.88
CA LEU A 42 3.47 31.91 5.85
C LEU A 42 3.64 32.76 7.10
N HIS A 43 2.55 33.33 7.60
CA HIS A 43 2.52 34.09 8.83
C HIS A 43 1.31 33.69 9.70
N SER A 44 1.58 33.23 10.92
CA SER A 44 0.55 33.03 11.93
C SER A 44 0.40 34.26 12.81
N VAL A 45 -0.85 34.68 13.06
CA VAL A 45 -1.16 35.83 13.92
C VAL A 45 -0.94 35.53 15.40
N THR A 46 -1.12 34.28 15.83
CA THR A 46 -1.07 33.91 17.25
C THR A 46 0.08 32.99 17.64
N GLU A 47 0.86 32.51 16.67
CA GLU A 47 2.02 31.65 16.91
C GLU A 47 3.31 32.32 16.39
N PHE A 48 4.47 31.89 16.90
CA PHE A 48 5.78 32.37 16.46
C PHE A 48 6.20 31.75 15.10
N LEU A 49 5.31 31.79 14.12
CA LEU A 49 5.51 31.24 12.79
C LEU A 49 5.43 32.37 11.77
N ASP A 50 6.59 32.79 11.28
CA ASP A 50 6.74 33.79 10.23
C ASP A 50 7.87 33.38 9.28
N THR A 51 7.54 32.74 8.16
CA THR A 51 8.55 32.27 7.20
C THR A 51 9.06 33.39 6.27
N THR A 52 8.57 34.64 6.43
CA THR A 52 9.09 35.78 5.66
C THR A 52 10.48 36.21 6.14
N ASN A 53 10.87 35.90 7.39
CA ASN A 53 12.16 36.26 7.96
C ASN A 53 13.04 35.03 8.28
N PRO A 54 14.39 35.18 8.35
CA PRO A 54 15.31 34.06 8.58
C PRO A 54 15.09 33.30 9.89
N VAL A 55 14.73 34.00 10.98
CA VAL A 55 14.52 33.40 12.30
C VAL A 55 13.26 32.55 12.32
N GLY A 56 12.17 33.04 11.72
CA GLY A 56 10.93 32.29 11.64
C GLY A 56 11.01 31.13 10.65
N ARG A 57 11.79 31.21 9.56
CA ARG A 57 12.14 30.04 8.73
C ARG A 57 12.93 28.99 9.50
N PHE A 58 13.88 29.40 10.32
CA PHE A 58 14.63 28.48 11.17
C PHE A 58 13.72 27.77 12.18
N ASN A 59 12.86 28.52 12.87
CA ASN A 59 11.89 27.95 13.81
C ASN A 59 10.91 27.00 13.13
N PHE A 60 10.43 27.36 11.94
CA PHE A 60 9.56 26.51 11.13
C PHE A 60 10.25 25.18 10.78
N ARG A 61 11.51 25.22 10.33
CA ARG A 61 12.28 24.00 10.04
C ARG A 61 12.49 23.13 11.27
N ASN A 62 12.75 23.71 12.44
CA ASN A 62 12.85 22.93 13.68
C ASN A 62 11.52 22.26 14.05
N LEU A 63 10.39 22.95 13.87
CA LEU A 63 9.06 22.36 14.06
C LEU A 63 8.79 21.24 13.06
N ALA A 64 9.18 21.42 11.80
CA ALA A 64 9.10 20.40 10.75
C ALA A 64 9.90 19.14 11.15
N SER A 65 11.18 19.31 11.51
CA SER A 65 12.04 18.20 11.94
C SER A 65 11.50 17.48 13.18
N ALA A 66 10.92 18.22 14.14
CA ALA A 66 10.30 17.62 15.31
C ALA A 66 9.06 16.78 14.94
N ALA A 67 8.24 17.24 13.99
CA ALA A 67 7.09 16.48 13.49
C ALA A 67 7.48 15.21 12.75
N GLU A 68 8.53 15.28 11.92
CA GLU A 68 9.08 14.10 11.25
C GLU A 68 9.60 13.08 12.26
N LEU A 69 10.35 13.54 13.26
CA LEU A 69 10.85 12.67 14.34
C LEU A 69 9.71 11.96 15.09
N GLU A 70 8.65 12.69 15.48
CA GLU A 70 7.47 12.10 16.15
C GLU A 70 6.75 11.08 15.25
N SER A 71 6.65 11.36 13.95
CA SER A 71 6.07 10.43 12.97
C SER A 71 6.90 9.14 12.84
N ASP A 72 8.22 9.27 12.80
CA ASP A 72 9.15 8.14 12.76
C ASP A 72 9.09 7.31 14.04
N LEU A 73 9.12 7.95 15.21
CA LEU A 73 9.00 7.30 16.51
C LEU A 73 7.66 6.57 16.66
N THR A 74 6.56 7.18 16.19
CA THR A 74 5.24 6.54 16.17
C THR A 74 5.24 5.31 15.27
N SER A 75 5.81 5.41 14.07
CA SER A 75 5.94 4.30 13.12
C SER A 75 6.78 3.16 13.71
N GLN A 76 7.89 3.47 14.38
CA GLN A 76 8.72 2.49 15.08
C GLN A 76 7.95 1.81 16.21
N ARG A 77 7.19 2.56 17.01
CA ARG A 77 6.37 2.01 18.09
C ARG A 77 5.30 1.03 17.57
N VAL A 78 4.64 1.37 16.47
CA VAL A 78 3.67 0.47 15.82
C VAL A 78 4.36 -0.81 15.35
N LYS A 79 5.52 -0.72 14.69
CA LYS A 79 6.29 -1.90 14.27
C LYS A 79 6.69 -2.80 15.44
N LEU A 80 7.19 -2.21 16.52
CA LEU A 80 7.55 -2.95 17.74
C LEU A 80 6.33 -3.63 18.38
N GLY A 81 5.19 -2.94 18.44
CA GLY A 81 3.94 -3.51 18.92
C GLY A 81 3.46 -4.69 18.06
N MET A 82 3.51 -4.55 16.73
CA MET A 82 3.19 -5.62 15.79
C MET A 82 4.14 -6.81 15.93
N TYR A 83 5.44 -6.56 16.09
CA TYR A 83 6.43 -7.62 16.32
C TYR A 83 6.18 -8.36 17.64
N GLY A 84 5.83 -7.64 18.72
CA GLY A 84 5.46 -8.24 20.00
C GLY A 84 4.24 -9.16 19.89
N LEU A 85 3.16 -8.68 19.25
CA LEU A 85 1.97 -9.49 18.95
C LEU A 85 2.32 -10.72 18.10
N ALA A 86 3.17 -10.54 17.09
CA ALA A 86 3.56 -11.60 16.18
C ALA A 86 4.37 -12.70 16.86
N ARG A 87 5.25 -12.33 17.79
CA ARG A 87 6.02 -13.28 18.60
C ARG A 87 5.14 -14.18 19.46
N GLU A 88 3.98 -13.67 19.88
CA GLU A 88 2.93 -14.43 20.57
C GLU A 88 1.96 -15.13 19.59
N ARG A 89 2.26 -15.13 18.29
CA ARG A 89 1.42 -15.69 17.20
C ARG A 89 0.01 -15.09 17.11
N LYS A 90 -0.19 -13.89 17.67
CA LYS A 90 -1.49 -13.22 17.65
C LYS A 90 -1.75 -12.56 16.30
N TRP A 91 -2.99 -12.59 15.84
CA TRP A 91 -3.38 -11.95 14.60
C TRP A 91 -3.72 -10.46 14.83
N PRO A 92 -3.04 -9.53 14.15
CA PRO A 92 -3.15 -8.09 14.46
C PRO A 92 -4.48 -7.47 14.03
N ASN A 93 -5.19 -8.07 13.07
CA ASN A 93 -6.44 -7.52 12.56
C ASN A 93 -7.65 -8.16 13.26
N ASP A 94 -8.77 -7.44 13.32
CA ASP A 94 -10.02 -7.97 13.89
C ASP A 94 -10.59 -9.11 13.06
N ARG A 95 -10.37 -9.08 11.74
CA ARG A 95 -10.85 -10.11 10.81
C ARG A 95 -9.68 -10.97 10.33
N PRO A 96 -9.67 -12.28 10.63
CA PRO A 96 -8.67 -13.19 10.10
C PRO A 96 -8.87 -13.47 8.61
N PRO A 97 -7.88 -14.07 7.92
CA PRO A 97 -8.02 -14.53 6.55
C PRO A 97 -9.11 -15.62 6.45
N LEU A 98 -9.65 -15.82 5.23
CA LEU A 98 -10.55 -16.96 4.96
C LEU A 98 -9.86 -18.28 5.33
N GLY A 99 -10.56 -19.18 5.99
CA GLY A 99 -10.04 -20.47 6.48
C GLY A 99 -9.69 -20.46 7.96
N TYR A 100 -9.76 -19.31 8.62
CA TYR A 100 -9.37 -19.15 10.01
C TYR A 100 -10.40 -18.34 10.80
N GLU A 101 -10.50 -18.65 12.09
CA GLU A 101 -11.14 -17.82 13.10
C GLU A 101 -10.10 -17.31 14.09
N LYS A 102 -10.45 -16.23 14.80
CA LYS A 102 -9.60 -15.62 15.82
C LYS A 102 -10.11 -16.03 17.19
N ASN A 103 -9.26 -16.66 17.98
CA ASN A 103 -9.54 -17.05 19.36
C ASN A 103 -9.59 -15.81 20.28
N ASP A 104 -10.14 -15.99 21.49
CA ASP A 104 -10.23 -14.93 22.50
C ASP A 104 -8.85 -14.40 22.93
N ASP A 105 -7.82 -15.25 22.91
CA ASP A 105 -6.44 -14.88 23.19
C ASP A 105 -5.76 -14.12 22.02
N GLY A 106 -6.46 -14.00 20.89
CA GLY A 106 -6.00 -13.32 19.67
C GLY A 106 -5.21 -14.19 18.71
N THR A 107 -4.97 -15.47 19.02
CA THR A 107 -4.35 -16.43 18.08
C THR A 107 -5.36 -16.88 17.03
N LEU A 108 -4.88 -17.56 15.98
CA LEU A 108 -5.75 -18.15 14.95
C LEU A 108 -6.07 -19.61 15.26
N CYS A 109 -7.25 -20.05 14.84
CA CYS A 109 -7.60 -21.46 14.70
C CYS A 109 -8.16 -21.71 13.29
N VAL A 110 -8.02 -22.94 12.78
CA VAL A 110 -8.55 -23.31 11.47
C VAL A 110 -10.07 -23.51 11.59
N ASP A 111 -10.83 -22.84 10.71
CA ASP A 111 -12.26 -23.08 10.56
C ASP A 111 -12.51 -24.20 9.55
N GLU A 112 -13.06 -25.33 9.99
CA GLU A 112 -13.25 -26.51 9.13
C GLU A 112 -14.17 -26.26 7.92
N THR A 113 -15.14 -25.34 8.02
CA THR A 113 -16.04 -25.03 6.90
C THR A 113 -15.35 -24.16 5.85
N GLU A 114 -14.66 -23.11 6.30
CA GLU A 114 -13.93 -22.21 5.42
C GLU A 114 -12.66 -22.86 4.85
N LYS A 115 -12.03 -23.78 5.58
CA LYS A 115 -10.90 -24.61 5.13
C LYS A 115 -11.23 -25.38 3.86
N GLU A 116 -12.41 -25.99 3.80
CA GLU A 116 -12.85 -26.70 2.59
C GLU A 116 -13.09 -25.74 1.41
N LEU A 117 -13.53 -24.50 1.69
CA LEU A 117 -13.61 -23.47 0.65
C LEU A 117 -12.23 -23.05 0.14
N VAL A 118 -11.23 -22.92 1.04
CA VAL A 118 -9.84 -22.63 0.64
C VAL A 118 -9.30 -23.73 -0.28
N ARG A 119 -9.46 -25.00 0.11
CA ARG A 119 -9.08 -26.16 -0.70
C ARG A 119 -9.73 -26.14 -2.09
N LEU A 120 -11.04 -25.94 -2.12
CA LEU A 120 -11.78 -25.81 -3.37
C LEU A 120 -11.23 -24.68 -4.27
N ILE A 121 -10.84 -23.54 -3.70
CA ILE A 121 -10.29 -22.42 -4.48
C ILE A 121 -8.96 -22.81 -5.12
N PHE A 122 -8.08 -23.50 -4.40
CA PHE A 122 -6.81 -23.98 -4.94
C PHE A 122 -7.01 -25.04 -6.03
N ASP A 123 -7.89 -26.01 -5.79
CA ASP A 123 -8.21 -27.06 -6.77
C ASP A 123 -8.77 -26.47 -8.07
N LEU A 124 -9.76 -25.58 -7.97
CA LEU A 124 -10.32 -24.88 -9.12
C LEU A 124 -9.25 -24.05 -9.84
N TYR A 125 -8.33 -23.43 -9.09
CA TYR A 125 -7.28 -22.64 -9.71
C TYR A 125 -6.26 -23.49 -10.45
N ILE A 126 -5.87 -24.64 -9.90
CA ILE A 126 -4.95 -25.58 -10.55
C ILE A 126 -5.57 -26.12 -11.85
N GLN A 127 -6.86 -26.46 -11.82
CA GLN A 127 -7.63 -26.94 -12.98
C GLN A 127 -7.81 -25.85 -14.04
N GLU A 128 -8.40 -24.71 -13.67
CA GLU A 128 -8.81 -23.66 -14.62
C GLU A 128 -7.64 -22.75 -15.04
N ARG A 129 -6.59 -22.69 -14.21
CA ARG A 129 -5.40 -21.84 -14.40
C ARG A 129 -5.72 -20.35 -14.60
N SER A 130 -6.91 -19.91 -14.18
CA SER A 130 -7.48 -18.58 -14.46
C SER A 130 -8.26 -18.03 -13.27
N MET A 131 -7.72 -17.01 -12.59
CA MET A 131 -8.39 -16.39 -11.42
C MET A 131 -9.78 -15.80 -11.74
N PRO A 132 -10.02 -15.13 -12.89
CA PRO A 132 -11.36 -14.71 -13.27
C PRO A 132 -12.35 -15.88 -13.40
N GLN A 133 -11.91 -16.99 -13.99
CA GLN A 133 -12.72 -18.19 -14.15
C GLN A 133 -13.07 -18.81 -12.80
N VAL A 134 -12.10 -18.90 -11.89
CA VAL A 134 -12.33 -19.35 -10.50
C VAL A 134 -13.37 -18.45 -9.82
N SER A 135 -13.25 -17.13 -9.92
CA SER A 135 -14.24 -16.22 -9.32
C SER A 135 -15.65 -16.40 -9.90
N PHE A 136 -15.77 -16.62 -11.21
CA PHE A 136 -17.04 -16.92 -11.86
C PHE A 136 -17.65 -18.22 -11.33
N LEU A 137 -16.85 -19.28 -11.22
CA LEU A 137 -17.30 -20.58 -10.73
C LEU A 137 -17.71 -20.55 -9.25
N LEU A 138 -17.00 -19.80 -8.41
CA LEU A 138 -17.36 -19.63 -6.99
C LEU A 138 -18.70 -18.90 -6.84
N ASN A 139 -18.87 -17.79 -7.57
CA ASN A 139 -20.11 -17.02 -7.54
C ASN A 139 -21.29 -17.82 -8.08
N ARG A 140 -21.10 -18.58 -9.17
CA ARG A 140 -22.14 -19.46 -9.74
C ARG A 140 -22.57 -20.56 -8.76
N ARG A 141 -21.66 -21.01 -7.89
CA ARG A 141 -21.93 -21.98 -6.81
C ARG A 141 -22.49 -21.33 -5.54
N GLY A 142 -22.79 -20.03 -5.56
CA GLY A 142 -23.33 -19.30 -4.41
C GLY A 142 -22.33 -19.15 -3.25
N LYS A 143 -21.03 -19.33 -3.50
CA LYS A 143 -19.99 -19.12 -2.48
C LYS A 143 -19.66 -17.64 -2.40
N THR A 144 -19.43 -17.15 -1.18
CA THR A 144 -19.07 -15.76 -0.90
C THR A 144 -17.69 -15.69 -0.25
N THR A 145 -17.11 -14.50 -0.20
CA THR A 145 -15.91 -14.24 0.60
C THR A 145 -16.26 -14.22 2.09
N LYS A 146 -15.27 -14.26 2.98
CA LYS A 146 -15.48 -14.12 4.45
C LYS A 146 -16.26 -12.85 4.85
N ARG A 147 -16.25 -11.81 4.01
CA ARG A 147 -17.02 -10.57 4.23
C ARG A 147 -18.45 -10.62 3.70
N GLY A 148 -18.86 -11.70 3.06
CA GLY A 148 -20.14 -11.82 2.37
C GLY A 148 -20.15 -11.28 0.94
N ASP A 149 -19.04 -10.73 0.46
CA ASP A 149 -18.96 -10.17 -0.90
C ASP A 149 -18.87 -11.26 -1.97
N SER A 150 -19.25 -10.92 -3.21
CA SER A 150 -18.97 -11.74 -4.40
C SER A 150 -17.47 -11.85 -4.69
N TRP A 151 -17.06 -12.97 -5.26
CA TRP A 151 -15.68 -13.20 -5.67
C TRP A 151 -15.30 -12.39 -6.92
N CYS A 152 -14.08 -11.87 -6.93
CA CYS A 152 -13.46 -11.24 -8.08
C CYS A 152 -12.02 -11.76 -8.25
N ARG A 153 -11.37 -11.43 -9.37
CA ARG A 153 -9.97 -11.81 -9.63
C ARG A 153 -9.05 -11.43 -8.47
N GLN A 154 -9.25 -10.26 -7.88
CA GLN A 154 -8.42 -9.73 -6.80
C GLN A 154 -8.60 -10.52 -5.50
N SER A 155 -9.83 -10.89 -5.12
CA SER A 155 -10.08 -11.67 -3.90
C SER A 155 -9.54 -13.09 -4.03
N VAL A 156 -9.73 -13.75 -5.18
CA VAL A 156 -9.09 -15.05 -5.46
C VAL A 156 -7.56 -14.92 -5.40
N GLY A 157 -7.00 -13.88 -6.02
CA GLY A 157 -5.56 -13.64 -5.99
C GLY A 157 -4.98 -13.29 -4.62
N LYS A 158 -5.79 -12.86 -3.64
CA LYS A 158 -5.37 -12.69 -2.24
C LYS A 158 -5.26 -14.06 -1.55
N VAL A 159 -6.24 -14.95 -1.76
CA VAL A 159 -6.22 -16.32 -1.23
C VAL A 159 -4.99 -17.09 -1.75
N LEU A 160 -4.77 -17.11 -3.06
CA LEU A 160 -3.66 -17.84 -3.69
C LEU A 160 -2.24 -17.31 -3.37
N ARG A 161 -2.11 -16.25 -2.56
CA ARG A 161 -0.83 -15.68 -2.11
C ARG A 161 -0.63 -15.81 -0.60
N ASN A 162 -1.64 -16.25 0.13
CA ASN A 162 -1.58 -16.29 1.57
C ASN A 162 -0.82 -17.53 2.03
N GLU A 163 0.45 -17.36 2.36
CA GLU A 163 1.35 -18.43 2.80
C GLU A 163 0.94 -19.02 4.16
N LEU A 164 0.04 -18.37 4.90
CA LEU A 164 -0.54 -18.94 6.11
C LEU A 164 -1.19 -20.31 5.86
N TYR A 165 -1.70 -20.56 4.64
CA TYR A 165 -2.32 -21.84 4.27
C TYR A 165 -1.37 -23.03 4.29
N ILE A 166 -0.05 -22.80 4.22
CA ILE A 166 0.98 -23.81 4.40
C ILE A 166 1.66 -23.70 5.77
N GLY A 167 1.04 -23.01 6.72
CA GLY A 167 1.56 -22.81 8.07
C GLY A 167 2.63 -21.71 8.20
N HIS A 168 2.98 -21.02 7.11
CA HIS A 168 3.95 -19.93 7.14
C HIS A 168 3.30 -18.64 7.68
N TYR A 169 3.55 -18.36 8.96
CA TYR A 169 3.07 -17.18 9.65
C TYR A 169 4.10 -16.04 9.54
N GLN A 170 3.70 -14.92 8.93
CA GLN A 170 4.53 -13.73 8.79
C GLN A 170 3.75 -12.46 9.14
N ILE A 171 4.22 -11.73 10.15
CA ILE A 171 3.69 -10.42 10.55
C ILE A 171 4.85 -9.50 10.90
N ALA A 172 4.86 -8.29 10.31
CA ALA A 172 6.01 -7.38 10.37
C ALA A 172 7.31 -8.11 9.97
N ASP A 173 8.35 -8.01 10.80
CA ASP A 173 9.64 -8.67 10.59
C ASP A 173 9.74 -10.03 11.31
N PHE A 174 8.64 -10.53 11.88
CA PHE A 174 8.58 -11.85 12.51
C PHE A 174 8.05 -12.90 11.54
N GLN A 175 8.74 -14.04 11.50
CA GLN A 175 8.38 -15.20 10.68
C GLN A 175 8.48 -16.47 11.53
N ALA A 176 7.51 -17.37 11.37
CA ALA A 176 7.53 -18.69 11.98
C ALA A 176 6.72 -19.68 11.13
N THR A 177 7.08 -20.96 11.21
CA THR A 177 6.22 -22.05 10.73
C THR A 177 5.38 -22.55 11.89
N VAL A 178 4.07 -22.63 11.69
CA VAL A 178 3.06 -23.04 12.68
C VAL A 178 2.19 -24.12 12.03
N GLU A 179 2.47 -25.39 12.37
CA GLU A 179 1.81 -26.55 11.78
C GLU A 179 0.28 -26.51 12.00
N GLU A 180 -0.16 -25.99 13.14
CA GLU A 180 -1.57 -25.86 13.50
C GLU A 180 -2.34 -24.90 12.56
N TYR A 181 -1.65 -24.05 11.81
CA TYR A 181 -2.26 -23.14 10.84
C TYR A 181 -2.31 -23.74 9.43
N GLN A 182 -1.71 -24.90 9.20
CA GLN A 182 -1.66 -25.50 7.87
C GLN A 182 -3.04 -26.01 7.43
N ILE A 183 -3.49 -25.55 6.26
CA ILE A 183 -4.73 -25.98 5.59
C ILE A 183 -4.40 -26.84 4.35
N LEU A 184 -3.30 -26.52 3.68
CA LEU A 184 -2.85 -27.13 2.43
C LEU A 184 -1.48 -27.77 2.59
N PRO A 185 -1.22 -28.90 1.92
CA PRO A 185 0.14 -29.38 1.70
C PRO A 185 0.94 -28.36 0.87
N ASP A 186 2.24 -28.23 1.18
CA ASP A 186 3.16 -27.33 0.48
C ASP A 186 3.13 -27.55 -1.03
N ALA A 187 3.09 -28.81 -1.47
CA ALA A 187 3.04 -29.19 -2.87
C ALA A 187 1.87 -28.55 -3.65
N VAL A 188 0.69 -28.43 -3.02
CA VAL A 188 -0.50 -27.81 -3.65
C VAL A 188 -0.31 -26.30 -3.78
N PHE A 189 0.25 -25.67 -2.75
CA PHE A 189 0.52 -24.24 -2.77
C PHE A 189 1.60 -23.87 -3.78
N ASP A 190 2.66 -24.69 -3.86
CA ASP A 190 3.76 -24.55 -4.80
C ASP A 190 3.29 -24.74 -6.25
N GLU A 191 2.46 -25.75 -6.51
CA GLU A 191 1.85 -25.96 -7.84
C GLU A 191 1.03 -24.73 -8.27
N ALA A 192 0.14 -24.26 -7.40
CA ALA A 192 -0.65 -23.05 -7.67
C ALA A 192 0.26 -21.83 -7.90
N THR A 193 1.33 -21.69 -7.13
CA THR A 193 2.32 -20.62 -7.28
C THR A 193 3.07 -20.71 -8.61
N ALA A 194 3.50 -21.90 -9.02
CA ALA A 194 4.14 -22.14 -10.32
C ALA A 194 3.19 -21.79 -11.47
N ILE A 195 1.92 -22.20 -11.40
CA ILE A 195 0.88 -21.85 -12.39
C ILE A 195 0.67 -20.34 -12.47
N ARG A 196 0.71 -19.61 -11.33
CA ARG A 196 0.60 -18.15 -11.30
C ARG A 196 1.77 -17.46 -11.99
N PHE A 197 2.99 -18.00 -11.84
CA PHE A 197 4.21 -17.44 -12.42
C PHE A 197 4.59 -18.04 -13.78
N ARG A 198 3.79 -18.94 -14.36
CA ARG A 198 4.06 -19.62 -15.64
C ARG A 198 4.42 -18.68 -16.80
N PHE A 199 3.80 -17.51 -16.87
CA PHE A 199 4.09 -16.52 -17.91
C PHE A 199 5.29 -15.62 -17.59
N LYS A 200 5.71 -15.56 -16.32
CA LYS A 200 6.88 -14.78 -15.89
C LYS A 200 8.17 -15.53 -16.21
N HIS A 201 8.18 -16.86 -16.05
CA HIS A 201 9.31 -17.71 -16.45
C HIS A 201 9.40 -17.92 -17.98
N ALA A 202 8.29 -17.81 -18.71
CA ALA A 202 8.30 -17.78 -20.18
C ALA A 202 8.81 -16.42 -20.75
N GLN A 203 8.86 -15.37 -19.93
CA GLN A 203 9.30 -14.02 -20.30
C GLN A 203 10.72 -13.69 -19.84
N THR A 204 11.61 -14.68 -19.64
CA THR A 204 13.06 -14.40 -19.50
C THR A 204 13.71 -13.94 -20.82
N GLY A 205 12.91 -13.77 -21.88
CA GLY A 205 13.21 -12.91 -23.02
C GLY A 205 12.09 -11.90 -23.20
N MET A 206 12.06 -10.83 -22.40
CA MET A 206 11.22 -9.69 -22.72
C MET A 206 11.81 -9.03 -23.97
N ASP A 207 11.13 -9.16 -25.11
CA ASP A 207 11.51 -8.50 -26.36
C ASP A 207 11.75 -7.00 -26.11
N SER A 208 13.02 -6.60 -26.26
CA SER A 208 13.51 -5.22 -26.07
C SER A 208 12.76 -4.20 -26.95
N SER A 209 12.08 -4.68 -28.00
CA SER A 209 11.19 -3.93 -28.89
C SER A 209 10.18 -3.04 -28.15
N ARG A 210 9.58 -3.49 -27.04
CA ARG A 210 8.58 -2.67 -26.31
C ARG A 210 9.19 -1.50 -25.53
N LYS A 211 10.44 -1.64 -25.07
CA LYS A 211 11.18 -0.52 -24.44
C LYS A 211 11.74 0.42 -25.50
N GLN A 212 12.23 -0.12 -26.62
CA GLN A 212 12.68 0.67 -27.78
C GLN A 212 11.54 1.50 -28.37
N SER A 213 10.36 0.93 -28.58
CA SER A 213 9.19 1.62 -29.11
C SER A 213 8.76 2.82 -28.26
N LYS A 214 8.86 2.74 -26.92
CA LYS A 214 8.50 3.86 -26.04
C LYS A 214 9.59 4.94 -26.03
N ALA A 215 10.87 4.55 -26.05
CA ALA A 215 11.99 5.49 -26.14
C ALA A 215 12.02 6.23 -27.48
N GLU A 216 11.81 5.52 -28.59
CA GLU A 216 11.72 6.09 -29.94
C GLU A 216 10.52 7.03 -30.07
N ARG A 217 9.39 6.69 -29.47
CA ARG A 217 8.21 7.58 -29.45
C ARG A 217 8.47 8.88 -28.71
N ILE A 218 9.15 8.82 -27.55
CA ILE A 218 9.53 10.01 -26.77
C ILE A 218 10.55 10.87 -27.52
N ILE A 219 11.54 10.25 -28.17
CA ILE A 219 12.56 10.97 -28.95
C ILE A 219 11.94 11.63 -30.19
N ASN A 220 10.99 10.97 -30.86
CA ASN A 220 10.29 11.53 -32.01
C ASN A 220 9.33 12.67 -31.62
N GLU A 221 8.61 12.54 -30.50
CA GLU A 221 7.81 13.64 -29.93
C GLU A 221 8.70 14.86 -29.58
N TYR A 222 9.91 14.63 -29.05
CA TYR A 222 10.86 15.71 -28.74
C TYR A 222 11.43 16.40 -29.99
N ARG A 223 11.80 15.62 -31.02
CA ARG A 223 12.30 16.15 -32.31
C ARG A 223 11.22 16.89 -33.10
N ALA A 224 9.97 16.44 -33.03
CA ALA A 224 8.83 17.15 -33.63
C ALA A 224 8.61 18.53 -32.98
N HIS A 225 8.84 18.64 -31.67
CA HIS A 225 8.76 19.91 -30.96
C HIS A 225 9.92 20.87 -31.27
N GLN A 226 11.15 20.38 -31.43
CA GLN A 226 12.30 21.24 -31.77
C GLN A 226 12.26 21.81 -33.18
N ASN A 227 11.61 21.13 -34.13
CA ASN A 227 11.48 21.59 -35.51
C ASN A 227 10.24 22.47 -35.76
N GLY A 228 9.45 22.76 -34.71
CA GLY A 228 8.17 23.48 -34.80
C GLY A 228 8.20 24.96 -34.42
N ASP A 229 9.30 25.49 -33.89
CA ASP A 229 9.43 26.91 -33.51
C ASP A 229 10.63 27.55 -34.23
N LEU A 230 10.47 27.81 -35.53
CA LEU A 230 11.17 28.86 -36.27
C LEU A 230 10.28 29.28 -37.45
N SER A 231 9.23 30.05 -37.15
CA SER A 231 8.64 31.02 -38.08
C SER A 231 8.09 32.20 -37.32
#